data_AF-A0A8J3X2G8-F1
#
_entry.id   AF-A0A8J3X2G8-F1
#
_cell.length_a   1.000
_cell.length_b   1.000
_cell.length_c   1.000
_cell.angle_alpha   90.00
_cell.angle_beta   90.00
_cell.angle_gamma   90.00
#
_symmetry.space_group_name_H-M   'P 1'
#
loop_
_entity.id
_entity.type
_entity.pdbx_description
1 polymer ?
#
loop_
_entity_poly.entity_id
_entity_poly.type
_entity_poly.pdbx_seq_one_letter_code
_entity_poly.pdbx_strand_id
1 'polypeptide(L)'
;MGGKQMEGDNQRRRALARRAREEGRAPSEAGVTLGASKQPEHTEGAHRQGPPPAGPHKPVPHSPTPATPPRQSSPWPKWDPKDLGVVADNPGWIQYRELVSQVGRRADLDFDHARLAAEATTTVLARALDDKDRQRFLDGVPDELHDDFAINVPYAPLDLNGFLIQVGTMVHRERDQARYQAQAVLSTMNEQDHELIESLDLPDYVHDLLTPPPIGGGLVTGPTEQPPPLTDGELLEALAQLPRWSGDRRALFRDIVLPPENLDRVLLRLLQLRQEVGRAPHIGRLRPDTARIVVRTTSVDAVTRLDVELAHDVDDAVLEAGAGMSAG
;
A
#
# COMPACT_ATOMS: atom_id res chain seq x y z
N MET A 1 20.44 10.21 41.12
CA MET A 1 19.63 11.32 41.66
C MET A 1 19.60 12.45 40.63
N GLY A 2 18.57 12.48 39.79
CA GLY A 2 18.43 13.47 38.70
C GLY A 2 17.75 14.74 39.23
N GLY A 3 18.42 15.89 39.06
CA GLY A 3 17.94 17.19 39.54
C GLY A 3 16.61 17.59 38.90
N LYS A 4 15.64 17.88 39.76
CA LYS A 4 14.32 18.42 39.44
C LYS A 4 14.50 19.79 38.75
N GLN A 5 14.31 19.88 37.43
CA GLN A 5 14.40 21.14 36.70
C GLN A 5 13.33 22.10 37.21
N MET A 6 13.76 23.23 37.77
CA MET A 6 12.90 24.29 38.30
C MET A 6 12.40 25.16 37.16
N GLU A 7 11.09 25.36 37.09
CA GLU A 7 10.37 26.13 36.07
C GLU A 7 10.94 27.55 35.82
N GLY A 8 11.62 28.12 36.82
CA GLY A 8 12.34 29.40 36.72
C GLY A 8 13.51 29.41 35.72
N ASP A 9 14.19 28.28 35.50
CA ASP A 9 15.30 28.21 34.54
C ASP A 9 14.81 28.22 33.09
N ASN A 10 13.65 27.62 32.82
CA ASN A 10 13.06 27.64 31.48
C ASN A 10 12.52 29.01 31.10
N GLN A 11 11.96 29.77 32.04
CA GLN A 11 11.53 31.14 31.78
C GLN A 11 12.71 32.07 31.47
N ARG A 12 13.83 31.95 32.22
CA ARG A 12 15.06 32.71 31.96
C ARG A 12 15.66 32.40 30.58
N ARG A 13 15.66 31.13 30.16
CA ARG A 13 16.12 30.72 28.83
C ARG A 13 15.26 31.28 27.70
N ARG A 14 13.93 31.29 27.86
CA ARG A 14 13.01 31.88 26.88
C ARG A 14 13.13 33.40 26.76
N ALA A 15 13.57 34.09 27.83
CA ALA A 15 13.87 35.52 27.79
C ALA A 15 15.19 35.81 27.05
N LEU A 16 16.24 35.04 27.32
CA LEU A 16 17.54 35.17 26.63
C LEU A 16 17.45 34.87 25.13
N ALA A 17 16.69 33.84 24.74
CA ALA A 17 16.46 33.51 23.33
C ALA A 17 15.64 34.58 22.57
N ARG A 18 14.78 35.35 23.28
CA ARG A 18 14.06 36.48 22.67
C ARG A 18 15.00 37.67 22.45
N ARG A 19 15.81 38.01 23.44
CA ARG A 19 16.80 39.10 23.34
C ARG A 19 17.85 38.87 22.24
N ALA A 20 18.31 37.63 22.07
CA ALA A 20 19.24 37.29 20.99
C ALA A 20 18.66 37.57 19.59
N ARG A 21 17.36 37.30 19.39
CA ARG A 21 16.67 37.57 18.11
C ARG A 21 16.44 39.07 17.89
N GLU A 22 16.16 39.83 18.95
CA GLU A 22 16.04 41.29 18.87
C GLU A 22 17.37 41.95 18.51
N GLU A 23 18.50 41.35 18.90
CA GLU A 23 19.86 41.78 18.54
C GLU A 23 20.34 41.21 17.19
N GLY A 24 19.47 40.53 16.43
CA GLY A 24 19.79 39.97 15.12
C GLY A 24 20.73 38.76 15.14
N ARG A 25 20.93 38.13 16.30
CA ARG A 25 21.80 36.96 16.49
C ARG A 25 21.01 35.66 16.63
N ALA A 26 21.64 34.55 16.25
CA ALA A 26 21.05 33.23 16.41
C ALA A 26 21.12 32.78 17.89
N PRO A 27 20.04 32.19 18.47
CA PRO A 27 20.06 31.70 19.86
C PRO A 27 21.13 30.64 20.17
N SER A 28 21.68 29.99 19.14
CA SER A 28 22.80 29.04 19.22
C SER A 28 24.14 29.72 19.53
N GLU A 29 24.34 30.99 19.14
CA GLU A 29 25.55 31.77 19.44
C GLU A 29 25.60 32.23 20.91
N ALA A 30 24.44 32.34 21.57
CA ALA A 30 24.33 32.74 22.97
C ALA A 30 24.50 31.58 23.97
N GLY A 31 24.80 30.36 23.50
CA GLY A 31 25.10 29.21 24.37
C GLY A 31 23.92 28.65 25.17
N VAL A 32 22.67 28.88 24.74
CA VAL A 32 21.44 28.52 25.49
C VAL A 32 20.84 27.15 25.10
N THR A 33 21.55 26.34 24.30
CA THR A 33 21.12 24.98 23.95
C THR A 33 22.23 23.96 24.23
N LEU A 34 21.97 23.02 25.12
CA LEU A 34 22.74 21.79 25.28
C LEU A 34 22.06 20.69 24.46
N GLY A 35 22.64 20.32 23.32
CA GLY A 35 22.28 19.10 22.59
C GLY A 35 22.03 19.28 21.09
N ALA A 36 22.95 18.72 20.30
CA ALA A 36 22.82 18.25 18.92
C ALA A 36 22.35 19.24 17.82
N SER A 37 23.07 20.34 17.61
CA SER A 37 23.19 20.95 16.28
C SER A 37 24.58 21.57 16.09
N LYS A 38 25.60 20.72 16.20
CA LYS A 38 26.89 20.97 15.58
C LYS A 38 26.88 20.36 14.19
N GLN A 39 26.23 21.04 13.24
CA GLN A 39 26.55 20.88 11.83
C GLN A 39 27.14 22.21 11.37
N PRO A 40 28.45 22.29 11.08
CA PRO A 40 29.00 23.46 10.41
C PRO A 40 28.43 23.51 8.99
N GLU A 41 27.68 24.57 8.68
CA GLU A 41 27.37 24.96 7.31
C GLU A 41 28.68 25.39 6.64
N HIS A 42 29.16 24.59 5.67
CA HIS A 42 30.22 25.00 4.78
C HIS A 42 29.61 25.89 3.69
N THR A 43 29.90 27.19 3.80
CA THR A 43 29.78 28.14 2.70
C THR A 43 30.94 27.96 1.70
N GLU A 44 30.68 28.38 0.47
CA GLU A 44 31.62 28.69 -0.63
C GLU A 44 31.96 27.59 -1.66
N GLY A 45 31.19 27.62 -2.75
CA GLY A 45 31.66 28.22 -4.01
C GLY A 45 33.03 27.78 -4.55
N ALA A 46 33.03 26.78 -5.43
CA ALA A 46 34.05 26.66 -6.48
C ALA A 46 33.51 25.85 -7.67
N HIS A 47 33.63 26.46 -8.86
CA HIS A 47 33.55 25.91 -10.22
C HIS A 47 33.17 24.43 -10.41
N ARG A 48 31.97 24.18 -10.92
CA ARG A 48 31.68 22.97 -11.72
C ARG A 48 31.79 23.29 -13.20
N GLN A 49 32.86 22.80 -13.84
CA GLN A 49 32.91 22.63 -15.29
C GLN A 49 32.06 21.40 -15.65
N GLY A 50 30.79 21.61 -15.95
CA GLY A 50 29.95 20.63 -16.64
C GLY A 50 30.11 20.76 -18.16
N PRO A 51 29.84 19.70 -18.94
CA PRO A 51 29.82 19.78 -20.40
C PRO A 51 28.75 20.78 -20.88
N PRO A 52 28.99 21.47 -22.02
CA PRO A 52 28.11 22.54 -22.49
C PRO A 52 26.71 22.02 -22.86
N PRO A 53 25.65 22.84 -22.68
CA PRO A 53 24.29 22.47 -23.02
C PRO A 53 24.13 22.25 -24.53
N ALA A 54 23.41 21.18 -24.91
CA ALA A 54 23.07 20.87 -26.29
C ALA A 54 22.27 22.02 -26.93
N GLY A 55 22.73 22.48 -28.09
CA GLY A 55 22.14 23.61 -28.82
C GLY A 55 20.74 23.36 -29.41
N PRO A 56 20.11 24.41 -29.95
CA PRO A 56 18.71 24.39 -30.38
C PRO A 56 18.59 23.92 -31.83
N HIS A 57 18.41 22.62 -32.05
CA HIS A 57 17.96 22.11 -33.35
C HIS A 57 16.76 21.18 -33.17
N LYS A 58 15.56 21.76 -33.29
CA LYS A 58 14.31 21.03 -33.44
C LYS A 58 14.06 20.90 -34.96
N PRO A 59 14.04 19.70 -35.56
CA PRO A 59 13.59 19.56 -36.94
C PRO A 59 12.07 19.78 -37.03
N VAL A 60 11.68 20.51 -38.09
CA VAL A 60 10.31 20.88 -38.46
C VAL A 60 9.49 19.65 -38.92
N PRO A 61 8.15 19.66 -38.76
CA PRO A 61 7.30 18.51 -39.06
C PRO A 61 6.96 18.42 -40.56
N HIS A 62 7.06 17.22 -41.13
CA HIS A 62 6.47 16.90 -42.43
C HIS A 62 5.01 16.43 -42.28
N SER A 63 4.17 16.82 -43.24
CA SER A 63 2.74 16.55 -43.41
C SER A 63 2.40 15.04 -43.60
N PRO A 64 1.10 14.64 -43.55
CA PRO A 64 0.65 13.40 -42.93
C PRO A 64 0.66 12.18 -43.89
N THR A 65 1.12 11.05 -43.36
CA THR A 65 0.98 9.72 -43.96
C THR A 65 -0.42 9.13 -43.66
N PRO A 66 -0.94 8.21 -44.50
CA PRO A 66 -2.30 7.66 -44.38
C PRO A 66 -2.53 6.90 -43.07
N ALA A 67 -3.78 6.95 -42.58
CA ALA A 67 -4.23 6.34 -41.34
C ALA A 67 -3.90 4.84 -41.27
N THR A 68 -3.14 4.47 -40.25
CA THR A 68 -2.92 3.07 -39.85
C THR A 68 -4.22 2.52 -39.23
N PRO A 69 -4.65 1.29 -39.57
CA PRO A 69 -5.82 0.67 -38.93
C PRO A 69 -5.59 0.53 -37.41
N PRO A 70 -6.67 0.53 -36.59
CA PRO A 70 -6.55 0.57 -35.14
C PRO A 70 -5.76 -0.65 -34.64
N ARG A 71 -4.66 -0.37 -33.92
CA ARG A 71 -3.91 -1.40 -33.19
C ARG A 71 -4.84 -2.02 -32.15
N GLN A 72 -4.98 -3.34 -32.22
CA GLN A 72 -5.48 -4.13 -31.10
C GLN A 72 -4.67 -3.78 -29.85
N SER A 73 -5.36 -3.50 -28.75
CA SER A 73 -4.71 -3.20 -27.47
C SER A 73 -3.88 -4.42 -27.05
N SER A 74 -2.56 -4.26 -27.09
CA SER A 74 -1.62 -5.27 -26.63
C SER A 74 -1.88 -5.53 -25.14
N PRO A 75 -1.97 -6.79 -24.68
CA PRO A 75 -1.86 -7.09 -23.25
C PRO A 75 -0.48 -6.64 -22.78
N TRP A 76 -0.44 -5.98 -21.63
CA TRP A 76 0.78 -5.52 -20.96
C TRP A 76 1.87 -6.60 -20.98
N PRO A 77 3.13 -6.27 -21.29
CA PRO A 77 4.19 -7.26 -21.28
C PRO A 77 4.41 -7.73 -19.84
N LYS A 78 3.98 -8.96 -19.55
CA LYS A 78 4.49 -9.70 -18.39
C LYS A 78 5.92 -10.12 -18.74
N TRP A 79 6.85 -9.74 -17.89
CA TRP A 79 8.23 -10.18 -17.99
C TRP A 79 8.36 -11.61 -17.46
N ASP A 80 9.04 -12.50 -18.19
CA ASP A 80 9.46 -13.82 -17.73
C ASP A 80 10.90 -13.72 -17.18
N PRO A 81 11.16 -14.07 -15.92
CA PRO A 81 12.50 -14.08 -15.33
C PRO A 81 13.54 -14.88 -16.14
N LYS A 82 13.10 -15.82 -16.98
CA LYS A 82 13.96 -16.63 -17.87
C LYS A 82 14.59 -15.84 -19.02
N ASP A 83 14.06 -14.66 -19.35
CA ASP A 83 14.52 -13.84 -20.48
C ASP A 83 15.87 -13.14 -20.24
N LEU A 84 16.38 -13.13 -19.00
CA LEU A 84 17.67 -12.51 -18.62
C LEU A 84 18.82 -13.50 -18.44
N GLY A 85 18.63 -14.79 -18.74
CA GLY A 85 19.70 -15.79 -18.60
C GLY A 85 20.19 -15.98 -17.16
N VAL A 86 19.37 -15.59 -16.17
CA VAL A 86 19.61 -15.90 -14.76
C VAL A 86 19.24 -17.36 -14.54
N VAL A 87 20.26 -18.22 -14.53
CA VAL A 87 20.12 -19.57 -13.98
C VAL A 87 19.89 -19.39 -12.47
N ALA A 88 18.76 -19.89 -11.97
CA ALA A 88 18.44 -19.85 -10.55
C ALA A 88 19.42 -20.76 -9.78
N ASP A 89 20.57 -20.21 -9.38
CA ASP A 89 21.49 -20.84 -8.44
C ASP A 89 20.96 -20.65 -6.99
N ASN A 90 19.99 -21.51 -6.63
CA ASN A 90 19.63 -22.15 -5.34
C ASN A 90 19.41 -21.34 -4.02
N PRO A 91 18.70 -21.86 -2.96
CA PRO A 91 17.73 -22.97 -2.82
C PRO A 91 16.33 -22.47 -2.35
N GLY A 92 15.48 -23.25 -1.67
CA GLY A 92 14.22 -22.77 -1.06
C GLY A 92 14.49 -21.84 0.12
N TRP A 93 14.45 -20.53 -0.11
CA TRP A 93 14.53 -19.52 0.95
C TRP A 93 13.52 -18.43 0.66
N ILE A 94 12.80 -17.99 1.69
CA ILE A 94 11.87 -16.88 1.57
C ILE A 94 12.68 -15.60 1.35
N GLN A 95 12.41 -14.88 0.27
CA GLN A 95 13.12 -13.63 -0.05
C GLN A 95 12.42 -12.45 0.59
N TYR A 96 13.07 -11.79 1.54
CA TYR A 96 12.51 -10.67 2.32
C TYR A 96 11.78 -9.63 1.47
N ARG A 97 12.47 -9.05 0.47
CA ARG A 97 11.91 -7.96 -0.34
C ARG A 97 10.71 -8.41 -1.17
N GLU A 98 10.74 -9.63 -1.69
CA GLU A 98 9.64 -10.16 -2.49
C GLU A 98 8.45 -10.53 -1.60
N LEU A 99 8.71 -11.11 -0.42
CA LEU A 99 7.69 -11.39 0.60
C LEU A 99 6.95 -10.11 0.98
N VAL A 100 7.67 -9.08 1.44
CA VAL A 100 7.05 -7.82 1.88
C VAL A 100 6.29 -7.15 0.74
N SER A 101 6.85 -7.17 -0.48
CA SER A 101 6.18 -6.59 -1.65
C SER A 101 4.89 -7.34 -2.03
N GLN A 102 4.90 -8.67 -1.98
CA GLN A 102 3.71 -9.48 -2.24
C GLN A 102 2.65 -9.33 -1.16
N VAL A 103 3.06 -9.30 0.11
CA VAL A 103 2.17 -9.02 1.24
C VAL A 103 1.52 -7.66 1.08
N GLY A 104 2.30 -6.62 0.74
CA GLY A 104 1.75 -5.28 0.47
C GLY A 104 0.71 -5.28 -0.66
N ARG A 105 1.00 -5.97 -1.76
CA ARG A 105 0.05 -6.12 -2.89
C ARG A 105 -1.23 -6.88 -2.49
N ARG A 106 -1.11 -7.95 -1.72
CA ARG A 106 -2.25 -8.79 -1.30
C ARG A 106 -3.10 -8.09 -0.25
N ALA A 107 -2.44 -7.47 0.71
CA ALA A 107 -3.06 -6.86 1.87
C ALA A 107 -3.48 -5.40 1.67
N ASP A 108 -3.16 -4.80 0.51
CA ASP A 108 -3.29 -3.36 0.23
C ASP A 108 -2.58 -2.49 1.29
N LEU A 109 -1.34 -2.85 1.59
CA LEU A 109 -0.49 -2.17 2.57
C LEU A 109 0.69 -1.49 1.89
N ASP A 110 1.12 -0.36 2.46
CA ASP A 110 2.46 0.17 2.17
C ASP A 110 3.55 -0.78 2.69
N PHE A 111 4.79 -0.53 2.26
CA PHE A 111 5.91 -1.41 2.57
C PHE A 111 6.16 -1.55 4.09
N ASP A 112 6.02 -0.46 4.85
CA ASP A 112 6.29 -0.47 6.29
C ASP A 112 5.25 -1.29 7.05
N HIS A 113 3.97 -1.14 6.70
CA HIS A 113 2.90 -1.94 7.29
C HIS A 113 2.95 -3.41 6.85
N ALA A 114 3.34 -3.69 5.60
CA ALA A 114 3.54 -5.05 5.12
C ALA A 114 4.72 -5.73 5.83
N ARG A 115 5.81 -5.00 6.08
CA ARG A 115 6.96 -5.45 6.87
C ARG A 115 6.54 -5.80 8.29
N LEU A 116 5.84 -4.90 8.98
CA LEU A 116 5.36 -5.13 10.35
C LEU A 116 4.41 -6.34 10.44
N ALA A 117 3.54 -6.52 9.45
CA ALA A 117 2.68 -7.70 9.37
C ALA A 117 3.47 -9.00 9.21
N ALA A 118 4.52 -8.99 8.37
CA ALA A 118 5.40 -10.13 8.18
C ALA A 118 6.19 -10.47 9.46
N GLU A 119 6.77 -9.48 10.14
CA GLU A 119 7.49 -9.64 11.41
C GLU A 119 6.59 -10.20 12.51
N ALA A 120 5.41 -9.62 12.69
CA ALA A 120 4.46 -10.07 13.70
C ALA A 120 3.99 -11.50 13.45
N THR A 121 3.62 -11.82 12.20
CA THR A 121 3.14 -13.17 11.85
C THR A 121 4.24 -14.22 12.01
N THR A 122 5.47 -13.90 11.57
CA THR A 122 6.66 -14.75 11.76
C THR A 122 6.90 -15.03 13.24
N THR A 123 6.87 -13.98 14.07
CA THR A 123 7.09 -14.10 15.51
C THR A 123 6.04 -14.99 16.17
N VAL A 124 4.76 -14.80 15.87
CA VAL A 124 3.67 -15.56 16.48
C VAL A 124 3.68 -17.02 15.99
N LEU A 125 3.99 -17.26 14.71
CA LEU A 125 4.13 -18.61 14.18
C LEU A 125 5.30 -19.34 14.85
N ALA A 126 6.48 -18.71 14.92
CA ALA A 126 7.65 -19.28 15.59
C ALA A 126 7.34 -19.70 17.03
N ARG A 127 6.55 -18.90 17.77
CA ARG A 127 6.12 -19.24 19.15
C ARG A 127 5.09 -20.37 19.24
N ALA A 128 4.35 -20.62 18.16
CA ALA A 128 3.35 -21.69 18.11
C ALA A 128 3.97 -23.06 17.77
N LEU A 129 5.16 -23.08 17.16
CA LEU A 129 5.89 -24.29 16.79
C LEU A 129 6.68 -24.87 17.97
N ASP A 130 6.95 -26.17 17.91
CA ASP A 130 7.88 -26.82 18.83
C ASP A 130 9.33 -26.35 18.59
N ASP A 131 10.25 -26.69 19.49
CA ASP A 131 11.63 -26.20 19.41
C ASP A 131 12.35 -26.58 18.10
N LYS A 132 12.05 -27.76 17.54
CA LYS A 132 12.72 -28.29 16.35
C LYS A 132 12.20 -27.61 15.09
N ASP A 133 10.88 -27.51 14.97
CA ASP A 133 10.23 -26.89 13.82
C ASP A 133 10.35 -25.37 13.87
N ARG A 134 10.37 -24.76 15.06
CA ARG A 134 10.72 -23.35 15.25
C ARG A 134 12.12 -23.07 14.70
N GLN A 135 13.13 -23.86 15.06
CA GLN A 135 14.49 -23.64 14.56
C GLN A 135 14.53 -23.76 13.04
N ARG A 136 13.91 -24.81 12.49
CA ARG A 136 13.83 -25.02 11.04
C ARG A 136 13.13 -23.85 10.32
N PHE A 137 12.03 -23.36 10.88
CA PHE A 137 11.31 -22.21 10.33
C PHE A 137 12.18 -20.96 10.34
N LEU A 138 12.85 -20.66 11.46
CA LEU A 138 13.73 -19.49 11.57
C LEU A 138 14.95 -19.58 10.65
N ASP A 139 15.51 -20.77 10.44
CA ASP A 139 16.62 -20.99 9.49
C ASP A 139 16.21 -20.74 8.02
N GLY A 140 14.92 -20.84 7.70
CA GLY A 140 14.37 -20.65 6.35
C GLY A 140 13.77 -19.26 6.07
N VAL A 141 13.62 -18.43 7.10
CA VAL A 141 13.04 -17.08 7.02
C VAL A 141 14.16 -16.03 7.11
N PRO A 142 14.06 -14.89 6.40
CA PRO A 142 15.03 -13.81 6.51
C PRO A 142 15.21 -13.28 7.94
N ASP A 143 16.47 -13.04 8.32
CA ASP A 143 16.85 -12.50 9.63
C ASP A 143 16.13 -11.18 9.95
N GLU A 144 15.83 -10.36 8.93
CA GLU A 144 15.09 -9.10 9.12
C GLU A 144 13.70 -9.29 9.74
N LEU A 145 13.12 -10.50 9.67
CA LEU A 145 11.81 -10.82 10.23
C LEU A 145 11.88 -11.45 11.62
N HIS A 146 13.07 -11.82 12.10
CA HIS A 146 13.24 -12.57 13.34
C HIS A 146 14.44 -12.20 14.22
N ASP A 147 15.22 -11.18 13.87
CA ASP A 147 16.32 -10.64 14.71
C ASP A 147 15.83 -9.79 15.91
N ASP A 148 14.62 -10.03 16.41
CA ASP A 148 14.08 -9.34 17.60
C ASP A 148 13.85 -10.32 18.77
N PHE A 149 14.22 -9.88 19.97
CA PHE A 149 14.21 -10.66 21.22
C PHE A 149 12.81 -11.12 21.66
N ALA A 150 11.76 -10.67 20.96
CA ALA A 150 10.38 -11.05 21.21
C ALA A 150 10.10 -12.54 20.93
N ILE A 151 10.84 -13.22 20.05
CA ILE A 151 10.51 -14.61 19.66
C ILE A 151 10.65 -15.61 20.83
N ASN A 152 11.55 -15.35 21.78
CA ASN A 152 11.80 -16.22 22.92
C ASN A 152 10.81 -16.05 24.09
N VAL A 153 9.72 -15.30 23.91
CA VAL A 153 8.67 -15.18 24.93
C VAL A 153 7.78 -16.43 24.90
N PRO A 154 7.68 -17.20 26.01
CA PRO A 154 6.91 -18.43 26.05
C PRO A 154 5.41 -18.11 26.08
N TYR A 155 4.81 -18.00 24.89
CA TYR A 155 3.37 -17.94 24.72
C TYR A 155 2.97 -18.65 23.41
N ALA A 156 2.48 -19.88 23.54
CA ALA A 156 1.93 -20.63 22.43
C ALA A 156 0.42 -20.34 22.31
N PRO A 157 -0.07 -19.79 21.19
CA PRO A 157 -1.50 -19.67 20.97
C PRO A 157 -2.17 -21.05 20.93
N LEU A 158 -3.27 -21.20 21.67
CA LEU A 158 -4.03 -22.46 21.76
C LEU A 158 -4.99 -22.66 20.57
N ASP A 159 -5.40 -21.59 19.91
CA ASP A 159 -6.36 -21.58 18.81
C ASP A 159 -6.12 -20.42 17.83
N LEU A 160 -6.87 -20.40 16.72
CA LEU A 160 -6.82 -19.33 15.72
C LEU A 160 -7.03 -17.95 16.34
N ASN A 161 -7.97 -17.84 17.27
CA ASN A 161 -8.34 -16.55 17.85
C ASN A 161 -7.19 -15.98 18.70
N GLY A 162 -6.53 -16.82 19.51
CA GLY A 162 -5.34 -16.47 20.27
C GLY A 162 -4.13 -16.13 19.39
N PHE A 163 -3.98 -16.81 18.25
CA PHE A 163 -2.98 -16.48 17.24
C PHE A 163 -3.22 -15.06 16.67
N LEU A 164 -4.46 -14.78 16.24
CA LEU A 164 -4.83 -13.49 15.63
C LEU A 164 -4.80 -12.32 16.61
N ILE A 165 -5.18 -12.53 17.87
CA ILE A 165 -5.08 -11.50 18.92
C ILE A 165 -3.63 -11.08 19.11
N GLN A 166 -2.68 -12.01 19.10
CA GLN A 166 -1.27 -11.68 19.25
C GLN A 166 -0.73 -10.92 18.05
N VAL A 167 -1.03 -11.39 16.83
CA VAL A 167 -0.64 -10.67 15.60
C VAL A 167 -1.21 -9.25 15.64
N GLY A 168 -2.52 -9.11 15.91
CA GLY A 168 -3.18 -7.80 16.01
C GLY A 168 -2.61 -6.90 17.10
N THR A 169 -2.19 -7.47 18.23
CA THR A 169 -1.53 -6.71 19.31
C THR A 169 -0.18 -6.15 18.85
N MET A 170 0.61 -6.93 18.11
CA MET A 170 1.92 -6.50 17.60
C MET A 170 1.81 -5.43 16.50
N VAL A 171 0.81 -5.53 15.62
CA VAL A 171 0.61 -4.57 14.52
C VAL A 171 -0.36 -3.43 14.84
N HIS A 172 -0.91 -3.38 16.06
CA HIS A 172 -1.97 -2.45 16.47
C HIS A 172 -3.17 -2.48 15.52
N ARG A 173 -3.74 -3.67 15.28
CA ARG A 173 -4.91 -3.88 14.41
C ARG A 173 -5.95 -4.77 15.07
N GLU A 174 -7.20 -4.57 14.65
CA GLU A 174 -8.34 -5.41 15.04
C GLU A 174 -8.19 -6.83 14.49
N ARG A 175 -8.87 -7.79 15.12
CA ARG A 175 -8.72 -9.23 14.83
C ARG A 175 -8.93 -9.58 13.36
N ASP A 176 -9.95 -9.04 12.72
CA ASP A 176 -10.27 -9.41 11.33
C ASP A 176 -9.23 -8.85 10.34
N GLN A 177 -8.62 -7.70 10.64
CA GLN A 177 -7.48 -7.16 9.91
C GLN A 177 -6.23 -8.00 10.15
N ALA A 178 -5.98 -8.40 11.40
CA ALA A 178 -4.88 -9.30 11.74
C ALA A 178 -5.00 -10.64 11.02
N ARG A 179 -6.22 -11.17 10.87
CA ARG A 179 -6.51 -12.39 10.08
C ARG A 179 -6.09 -12.22 8.64
N TYR A 180 -6.54 -11.14 8.03
CA TYR A 180 -6.26 -10.86 6.62
C TYR A 180 -4.76 -10.69 6.35
N GLN A 181 -4.07 -9.94 7.22
CA GLN A 181 -2.63 -9.73 7.15
C GLN A 181 -1.84 -11.02 7.37
N ALA A 182 -2.17 -11.80 8.40
CA ALA A 182 -1.53 -13.08 8.66
C ALA A 182 -1.73 -14.06 7.51
N GLN A 183 -2.94 -14.12 6.95
CA GLN A 183 -3.25 -14.93 5.76
C GLN A 183 -2.41 -14.48 4.55
N ALA A 184 -2.26 -13.18 4.32
CA ALA A 184 -1.43 -12.65 3.24
C ALA A 184 0.05 -13.05 3.40
N VAL A 185 0.57 -13.00 4.63
CA VAL A 185 1.96 -13.40 4.93
C VAL A 185 2.14 -14.91 4.73
N LEU A 186 1.35 -15.74 5.40
CA LEU A 186 1.53 -17.19 5.41
C LEU A 186 1.34 -17.82 4.03
N SER A 187 0.35 -17.35 3.27
CA SER A 187 0.16 -17.78 1.88
C SER A 187 1.32 -17.36 0.97
N THR A 188 1.92 -16.20 1.20
CA THR A 188 3.07 -15.74 0.42
C THR A 188 4.33 -16.55 0.77
N MET A 189 4.53 -16.87 2.05
CA MET A 189 5.62 -17.76 2.48
C MET A 189 5.47 -19.15 1.85
N ASN A 190 4.27 -19.72 1.88
CA ASN A 190 3.97 -21.03 1.28
C ASN A 190 4.14 -21.05 -0.25
N GLU A 191 3.94 -19.93 -0.93
CA GLU A 191 4.21 -19.83 -2.36
C GLU A 191 5.69 -19.69 -2.72
N GLN A 192 6.47 -19.03 -1.86
CA GLN A 192 7.91 -18.89 -2.07
C GLN A 192 8.67 -20.18 -1.72
N ASP A 193 8.24 -20.85 -0.66
CA ASP A 193 8.85 -22.09 -0.18
C ASP A 193 7.80 -23.05 0.40
N HIS A 194 7.15 -23.79 -0.48
CA HIS A 194 6.16 -24.79 -0.08
C HIS A 194 6.80 -25.95 0.68
N GLU A 195 8.02 -26.36 0.31
CA GLU A 195 8.72 -27.48 0.93
C GLU A 195 9.06 -27.19 2.40
N LEU A 196 9.50 -25.96 2.70
CA LEU A 196 9.69 -25.50 4.07
C LEU A 196 8.37 -25.61 4.85
N ILE A 197 7.29 -25.01 4.35
CA ILE A 197 6.00 -24.96 5.05
C ILE A 197 5.39 -26.36 5.24
N GLU A 198 5.49 -27.25 4.24
CA GLU A 198 5.01 -28.63 4.32
C GLU A 198 5.82 -29.47 5.32
N SER A 199 7.09 -29.12 5.57
CA SER A 199 7.96 -29.84 6.51
C SER A 199 7.70 -29.55 7.99
N LEU A 200 6.90 -28.51 8.30
CA LEU A 200 6.59 -28.07 9.67
C LEU A 200 5.31 -28.75 10.18
N ASP A 201 5.30 -29.15 11.45
CA ASP A 201 4.07 -29.57 12.13
C ASP A 201 3.26 -28.32 12.54
N LEU A 202 2.53 -27.77 11.57
CA LEU A 202 1.70 -26.58 11.78
C LEU A 202 0.46 -26.92 12.62
N PRO A 203 0.06 -26.06 13.57
CA PRO A 203 -1.23 -26.22 14.23
C PRO A 203 -2.38 -26.19 13.21
N ASP A 204 -3.38 -27.07 13.38
CA ASP A 204 -4.50 -27.24 12.43
C ASP A 204 -5.14 -25.92 12.00
N TYR A 205 -5.27 -24.99 12.94
CA TYR A 205 -5.90 -23.69 12.72
C TYR A 205 -5.11 -22.74 11.80
N VAL A 206 -3.82 -23.02 11.54
CA VAL A 206 -2.96 -22.24 10.64
C VAL A 206 -3.18 -22.63 9.18
N HIS A 207 -3.60 -23.87 8.90
CA HIS A 207 -3.80 -24.35 7.53
C HIS A 207 -4.81 -23.49 6.75
N ASP A 208 -5.86 -23.01 7.41
CA ASP A 208 -6.86 -22.10 6.82
C ASP A 208 -6.25 -20.76 6.37
N LEU A 209 -5.07 -20.38 6.89
CA LEU A 209 -4.36 -19.15 6.55
C LEU A 209 -3.32 -19.34 5.43
N LEU A 210 -3.00 -20.58 5.04
CA LEU A 210 -2.05 -20.87 3.95
C LEU A 210 -2.66 -20.60 2.56
N THR A 211 -4.00 -20.59 2.47
CA THR A 211 -4.69 -20.22 1.23
C THR A 211 -4.59 -18.70 1.06
N PRO A 212 -4.17 -18.18 -0.11
CA PRO A 212 -4.07 -16.75 -0.34
C PRO A 212 -5.38 -16.03 -0.01
N PRO A 213 -5.32 -14.90 0.72
CA PRO A 213 -6.50 -14.09 0.87
C PRO A 213 -6.83 -13.50 -0.52
N PRO A 214 -8.12 -13.35 -0.86
CA PRO A 214 -8.47 -12.67 -2.10
C PRO A 214 -7.90 -11.25 -2.05
N ILE A 215 -7.15 -10.86 -3.07
CA ILE A 215 -6.34 -9.63 -3.14
C ILE A 215 -7.23 -8.40 -2.90
N GLY A 216 -6.90 -7.53 -1.94
CA GLY A 216 -7.55 -6.23 -1.70
C GLY A 216 -8.63 -6.19 -0.62
N GLY A 217 -8.43 -6.86 0.51
CA GLY A 217 -9.39 -7.01 1.62
C GLY A 217 -9.03 -6.23 2.88
N GLY A 218 -9.16 -4.90 2.83
CA GLY A 218 -9.36 -4.14 4.05
C GLY A 218 -10.80 -4.32 4.56
N LEU A 219 -10.95 -5.00 5.72
CA LEU A 219 -12.15 -5.11 6.59
C LEU A 219 -13.51 -5.48 5.95
N VAL A 220 -14.09 -6.61 6.37
CA VAL A 220 -15.55 -6.75 6.55
C VAL A 220 -15.83 -7.62 7.81
N THR A 221 -16.85 -7.25 8.57
CA THR A 221 -17.21 -7.61 9.96
C THR A 221 -18.33 -8.67 10.15
N GLY A 222 -18.15 -9.94 9.78
CA GLY A 222 -19.10 -11.09 9.94
C GLY A 222 -20.59 -10.92 9.51
N PRO A 223 -21.41 -11.98 9.31
CA PRO A 223 -21.18 -13.43 9.26
C PRO A 223 -21.53 -13.99 7.86
N THR A 224 -20.56 -14.58 7.15
CA THR A 224 -20.60 -14.88 5.69
C THR A 224 -20.81 -13.64 4.80
N GLU A 225 -19.77 -12.79 4.69
CA GLU A 225 -19.90 -11.42 4.14
C GLU A 225 -19.17 -11.18 2.81
N GLN A 226 -19.10 -12.16 1.93
CA GLN A 226 -18.70 -11.85 0.55
C GLN A 226 -19.96 -11.64 -0.27
N PRO A 227 -20.21 -10.43 -0.80
CA PRO A 227 -21.34 -10.20 -1.69
C PRO A 227 -21.18 -11.13 -2.90
N PRO A 228 -22.23 -11.87 -3.29
CA PRO A 228 -22.13 -12.79 -4.42
C PRO A 228 -21.81 -12.00 -5.71
N PRO A 229 -20.93 -12.54 -6.58
CA PRO A 229 -20.72 -12.00 -7.92
C PRO A 229 -22.03 -11.88 -8.70
N LEU A 230 -22.17 -10.81 -9.50
CA LEU A 230 -23.32 -10.67 -10.38
C LEU A 230 -23.34 -11.75 -11.45
N THR A 231 -24.54 -12.25 -11.74
CA THR A 231 -24.79 -13.07 -12.92
C THR A 231 -24.69 -12.25 -14.21
N ASP A 232 -24.52 -12.89 -15.37
CA ASP A 232 -24.47 -12.16 -16.66
C ASP A 232 -25.77 -11.36 -16.92
N GLY A 233 -26.92 -11.89 -16.48
CA GLY A 233 -28.21 -11.22 -16.59
C GLY A 233 -28.30 -9.98 -15.70
N GLU A 234 -27.93 -10.10 -14.43
CA GLU A 234 -27.91 -8.98 -13.49
C GLU A 234 -26.89 -7.90 -13.89
N LEU A 235 -25.74 -8.30 -14.43
CA LEU A 235 -24.73 -7.37 -14.94
C LEU A 235 -25.27 -6.56 -16.14
N LEU A 236 -25.97 -7.23 -17.06
CA LEU A 236 -26.55 -6.58 -18.23
C LEU A 236 -27.64 -5.58 -17.81
N GLU A 237 -28.48 -5.94 -16.86
CA GLU A 237 -29.49 -5.04 -16.27
C GLU A 237 -28.84 -3.85 -15.54
N ALA A 238 -27.76 -4.07 -14.78
CA ALA A 238 -27.04 -3.01 -14.10
C ALA A 238 -26.38 -2.03 -15.08
N LEU A 239 -25.72 -2.54 -16.13
CA LEU A 239 -25.13 -1.70 -17.18
C LEU A 239 -26.18 -0.89 -17.96
N ALA A 240 -27.39 -1.42 -18.12
CA ALA A 240 -28.50 -0.66 -18.71
C ALA A 240 -28.90 0.58 -17.88
N GLN A 241 -28.65 0.56 -16.58
CA GLN A 241 -28.90 1.69 -15.66
C GLN A 241 -27.69 2.61 -15.49
N LEU A 242 -26.51 2.19 -15.99
CA LEU A 242 -25.25 2.92 -15.91
C LEU A 242 -24.73 3.27 -17.32
N PRO A 243 -25.38 4.16 -18.08
CA PRO A 243 -25.09 4.39 -19.51
C PRO A 243 -23.70 5.01 -19.78
N ARG A 244 -23.04 5.54 -18.74
CA ARG A 244 -21.67 6.09 -18.81
C ARG A 244 -20.60 5.05 -18.47
N TRP A 245 -21.00 3.85 -18.10
CA TRP A 245 -20.13 2.76 -17.70
C TRP A 245 -20.11 1.67 -18.76
N SER A 246 -19.02 0.91 -18.75
CA SER A 246 -18.84 -0.29 -19.54
C SER A 246 -18.13 -1.31 -18.65
N GLY A 247 -18.26 -2.60 -18.94
CA GLY A 247 -17.68 -3.60 -18.05
C GLY A 247 -18.01 -5.03 -18.41
N ASP A 248 -17.42 -5.93 -17.64
CA ASP A 248 -17.72 -7.35 -17.63
C ASP A 248 -17.86 -7.83 -16.18
N ARG A 249 -17.93 -9.15 -15.98
CA ARG A 249 -18.04 -9.75 -14.64
C ARG A 249 -16.86 -9.44 -13.72
N ARG A 250 -15.73 -8.93 -14.22
CA ARG A 250 -14.53 -8.65 -13.43
C ARG A 250 -14.43 -7.20 -12.99
N ALA A 251 -14.90 -6.26 -13.80
CA ALA A 251 -14.89 -4.85 -13.45
C ALA A 251 -15.88 -4.02 -14.28
N LEU A 252 -16.37 -2.94 -13.66
CA LEU A 252 -16.98 -1.82 -14.37
C LEU A 252 -15.96 -0.69 -14.48
N PHE A 253 -15.91 -0.04 -15.64
CA PHE A 253 -15.04 1.09 -15.92
C PHE A 253 -15.79 2.22 -16.61
N ARG A 254 -15.33 3.44 -16.33
CA ARG A 254 -15.83 4.67 -16.95
C ARG A 254 -14.65 5.59 -17.23
N ASP A 255 -14.62 6.12 -18.46
CA ASP A 255 -13.66 7.16 -18.81
C ASP A 255 -14.31 8.54 -18.62
N ILE A 256 -13.60 9.42 -17.93
CA ILE A 256 -13.99 10.81 -17.70
C ILE A 256 -13.03 11.67 -18.51
N VAL A 257 -13.59 12.44 -19.44
CA VAL A 257 -12.84 13.42 -20.25
C VAL A 257 -13.33 14.81 -19.89
N LEU A 258 -12.46 15.63 -19.32
CA LEU A 258 -12.75 16.99 -18.87
C LEU A 258 -11.50 17.87 -19.03
N PRO A 259 -11.65 19.21 -19.15
CA PRO A 259 -10.51 20.11 -19.02
C PRO A 259 -9.70 19.80 -17.75
N PRO A 260 -8.35 19.88 -17.77
CA PRO A 260 -7.50 19.39 -16.68
C PRO A 260 -7.89 19.91 -15.29
N GLU A 261 -8.24 21.19 -15.21
CA GLU A 261 -8.61 21.86 -13.96
C GLU A 261 -9.95 21.36 -13.39
N ASN A 262 -10.88 20.97 -14.27
CA ASN A 262 -12.15 20.39 -13.88
C ASN A 262 -11.98 18.90 -13.52
N LEU A 263 -11.09 18.20 -14.24
CA LEU A 263 -10.75 16.83 -13.92
C LEU A 263 -10.14 16.74 -12.52
N ASP A 264 -9.19 17.61 -12.17
CA ASP A 264 -8.55 17.60 -10.85
C ASP A 264 -9.58 17.78 -9.71
N ARG A 265 -10.57 18.65 -9.90
CA ARG A 265 -11.67 18.83 -8.92
C ARG A 265 -12.53 17.58 -8.78
N VAL A 266 -12.89 16.94 -9.90
CA VAL A 266 -13.63 15.67 -9.89
C VAL A 266 -12.83 14.59 -9.16
N LEU A 267 -11.53 14.46 -9.45
CA LEU A 267 -10.68 13.47 -8.79
C LEU A 267 -10.57 13.72 -7.28
N LEU A 268 -10.47 14.98 -6.84
CA LEU A 268 -10.49 15.32 -5.42
C LEU A 268 -11.81 14.96 -4.74
N ARG A 269 -12.96 15.20 -5.39
CA ARG A 269 -14.28 14.79 -4.87
C ARG A 269 -14.39 13.27 -4.75
N LEU A 270 -13.90 12.53 -5.74
CA LEU A 270 -13.89 11.06 -5.71
C LEU A 270 -12.97 10.49 -4.62
N LEU A 271 -11.88 11.19 -4.27
CA LEU A 271 -11.05 10.81 -3.12
C LEU A 271 -11.78 11.02 -1.77
N GLN A 272 -12.64 12.04 -1.67
CA GLN A 272 -13.47 12.29 -0.49
C GLN A 272 -14.59 11.26 -0.33
N LEU A 273 -15.11 10.70 -1.43
CA LEU A 273 -16.15 9.67 -1.42
C LEU A 273 -15.78 8.47 -0.54
N ARG A 274 -14.49 8.14 -0.44
CA ARG A 274 -13.97 7.09 0.48
C ARG A 274 -14.39 7.32 1.92
N GLN A 275 -14.37 8.57 2.39
CA GLN A 275 -14.69 8.93 3.77
C GLN A 275 -16.19 8.88 4.04
N GLU A 276 -17.02 9.04 3.01
CA GLU A 276 -18.49 9.06 3.11
C GLU A 276 -19.09 7.66 3.02
N VAL A 277 -18.62 6.86 2.08
CA VAL A 277 -19.20 5.55 1.74
C VAL A 277 -18.38 4.39 2.30
N GLY A 278 -17.15 4.65 2.78
CA GLY A 278 -16.23 3.61 3.24
C GLY A 278 -15.60 2.80 2.10
N ARG A 279 -15.91 3.12 0.83
CA ARG A 279 -15.39 2.47 -0.38
C ARG A 279 -14.98 3.50 -1.42
N ALA A 280 -13.99 3.19 -2.24
CA ALA A 280 -13.51 4.08 -3.29
C ALA A 280 -13.24 3.33 -4.59
N PRO A 281 -13.46 3.97 -5.76
CA PRO A 281 -13.02 3.40 -7.02
C PRO A 281 -11.50 3.45 -7.17
N HIS A 282 -10.97 2.61 -8.05
CA HIS A 282 -9.60 2.75 -8.55
C HIS A 282 -9.59 3.83 -9.63
N ILE A 283 -8.60 4.72 -9.56
CA ILE A 283 -8.50 5.88 -10.46
C ILE A 283 -7.14 5.84 -11.15
N GLY A 284 -7.16 5.78 -12.48
CA GLY A 284 -5.97 5.88 -13.32
C GLY A 284 -6.02 7.13 -14.19
N ARG A 285 -5.06 8.04 -14.05
CA ARG A 285 -4.94 9.18 -14.96
C ARG A 285 -4.29 8.72 -16.26
N LEU A 286 -5.06 8.73 -17.35
CA LEU A 286 -4.57 8.32 -18.68
C LEU A 286 -3.90 9.48 -19.41
N ARG A 287 -4.45 10.69 -19.25
CA ARG A 287 -3.98 11.95 -19.84
C ARG A 287 -4.30 13.12 -18.89
N PRO A 288 -3.73 14.32 -19.11
CA PRO A 288 -4.06 15.50 -18.29
C PRO A 288 -5.56 15.81 -18.24
N ASP A 289 -6.30 15.50 -19.32
CA ASP A 289 -7.73 15.73 -19.51
C ASP A 289 -8.58 14.45 -19.39
N THR A 290 -7.97 13.29 -19.11
CA THR A 290 -8.66 12.00 -19.12
C THR A 290 -8.27 11.13 -17.93
N ALA A 291 -9.27 10.68 -17.16
CA ALA A 291 -9.10 9.66 -16.13
C ALA A 291 -10.01 8.47 -16.38
N ARG A 292 -9.52 7.28 -16.06
CA ARG A 292 -10.31 6.05 -16.01
C ARG A 292 -10.64 5.71 -14.57
N ILE A 293 -11.91 5.48 -14.32
CA ILE A 293 -12.46 5.01 -13.06
C ILE A 293 -12.77 3.53 -13.21
N VAL A 294 -12.38 2.71 -12.23
CA VAL A 294 -12.64 1.27 -12.21
C VAL A 294 -13.22 0.88 -10.86
N VAL A 295 -14.33 0.15 -10.88
CA VAL A 295 -14.95 -0.44 -9.68
C VAL A 295 -15.04 -1.95 -9.83
N ARG A 296 -14.65 -2.65 -8.76
CA ARG A 296 -14.76 -4.10 -8.61
C ARG A 296 -14.65 -4.47 -7.14
N THR A 297 -15.25 -5.59 -6.77
CA THR A 297 -15.11 -6.16 -5.44
C THR A 297 -13.90 -7.07 -5.46
N THR A 298 -12.80 -6.50 -4.97
CA THR A 298 -11.48 -7.12 -4.88
C THR A 298 -11.50 -8.46 -4.16
N SER A 299 -12.27 -8.58 -3.08
CA SER A 299 -12.40 -9.81 -2.28
C SER A 299 -13.04 -11.00 -3.01
N VAL A 300 -13.74 -10.80 -4.13
CA VAL A 300 -14.33 -11.88 -4.94
C VAL A 300 -13.86 -11.88 -6.40
N ASP A 301 -12.88 -11.03 -6.74
CA ASP A 301 -12.40 -10.75 -8.10
C ASP A 301 -13.51 -10.65 -9.15
N ALA A 302 -14.63 -10.02 -8.75
CA ALA A 302 -15.82 -9.90 -9.57
C ALA A 302 -16.60 -8.63 -9.26
N VAL A 303 -17.46 -8.23 -10.19
CA VAL A 303 -18.46 -7.18 -9.97
C VAL A 303 -19.56 -7.74 -9.08
N THR A 304 -19.86 -7.02 -8.01
CA THR A 304 -20.98 -7.31 -7.12
C THR A 304 -21.97 -6.14 -7.12
N ARG A 305 -23.10 -6.30 -6.42
CA ARG A 305 -24.06 -5.21 -6.23
C ARG A 305 -23.43 -3.96 -5.61
N LEU A 306 -22.43 -4.13 -4.72
CA LEU A 306 -21.71 -3.00 -4.11
C LEU A 306 -20.91 -2.17 -5.12
N ASP A 307 -20.47 -2.79 -6.23
CA ASP A 307 -19.77 -2.06 -7.30
C ASP A 307 -20.73 -1.24 -8.16
N VAL A 308 -21.96 -1.73 -8.33
CA VAL A 308 -23.03 -1.01 -9.03
C VAL A 308 -23.47 0.21 -8.20
N GLU A 309 -23.64 0.03 -6.89
CA GLU A 309 -23.94 1.12 -5.95
C GLU A 309 -22.82 2.18 -5.97
N LEU A 310 -21.55 1.75 -5.86
CA LEU A 310 -20.41 2.66 -5.97
C LEU A 310 -20.34 3.36 -7.33
N ALA A 311 -20.72 2.70 -8.42
CA ALA A 311 -20.77 3.33 -9.75
C ALA A 311 -21.81 4.46 -9.82
N HIS A 312 -22.95 4.30 -9.13
CA HIS A 312 -23.94 5.38 -8.97
C HIS A 312 -23.40 6.53 -8.11
N ASP A 313 -22.77 6.23 -6.98
CA ASP A 313 -22.19 7.25 -6.11
C ASP A 313 -21.09 8.06 -6.82
N VAL A 314 -20.27 7.39 -7.64
CA VAL A 314 -19.29 8.04 -8.51
C VAL A 314 -19.98 8.94 -9.55
N ASP A 315 -21.06 8.45 -10.16
CA ASP A 315 -21.82 9.21 -11.13
C ASP A 315 -22.41 10.50 -10.54
N ASP A 316 -22.90 10.43 -9.31
CA ASP A 316 -23.43 11.56 -8.54
C ASP A 316 -22.32 12.52 -8.11
N ALA A 317 -21.20 12.01 -7.60
CA ALA A 317 -20.03 12.81 -7.24
C ALA A 317 -19.45 13.58 -8.45
N VAL A 318 -19.42 12.94 -9.63
CA VAL A 318 -18.99 13.59 -10.88
C VAL A 318 -20.00 14.65 -11.31
N LEU A 319 -21.31 14.40 -11.15
CA LEU A 319 -22.35 15.39 -11.44
C LEU A 319 -22.30 16.57 -10.47
N GLU A 320 -22.09 16.34 -9.17
CA GLU A 320 -21.96 17.37 -8.14
C GLU A 320 -20.76 18.29 -8.42
N ALA A 321 -19.58 17.68 -8.60
CA ALA A 321 -18.37 18.41 -8.98
C ALA A 321 -18.53 19.16 -10.31
N GLY A 322 -19.37 18.60 -11.21
CA GLY A 322 -19.73 19.24 -12.46
C GLY A 322 -20.80 20.33 -12.39
N ALA A 323 -21.73 20.27 -11.45
CA ALA A 323 -22.76 21.28 -11.23
C ALA A 323 -22.14 22.59 -10.70
N GLY A 324 -21.02 22.48 -9.96
CA GLY A 324 -20.17 23.60 -9.61
C GLY A 324 -19.51 24.33 -10.79
N MET A 325 -19.64 23.81 -12.03
CA MET A 325 -19.12 24.42 -13.26
C MET A 325 -20.09 25.45 -13.89
N SER A 326 -21.36 25.50 -13.47
CA SER A 326 -22.38 26.41 -14.05
C SER A 326 -22.60 27.69 -13.21
N ALA A 327 -21.93 27.81 -12.07
CA ALA A 327 -22.10 28.92 -11.11
C ALA A 327 -20.86 29.81 -10.97
N GLY A 328 -19.95 29.79 -11.96
CA GLY A 328 -18.74 30.62 -12.02
C GLY A 328 -18.81 31.65 -13.13
#